data_AF-A0AA35SUG0-F1
#
_entry.id   AF-A0AA35SUG0-F1
#
_cell.length_a   1.000
_cell.length_b   1.000
_cell.length_c   1.000
_cell.angle_alpha   90.00
_cell.angle_beta   90.00
_cell.angle_gamma   90.00
#
_symmetry.space_group_name_H-M   'P 1'
#
loop_
_entity.id
_entity.type
_entity.pdbx_description
1 polymer ?
#
loop_
_entity_poly.entity_id
_entity_poly.type
_entity_poly.pdbx_seq_one_letter_code
_entity_poly.pdbx_strand_id
1 'polypeptide(L)'
;MAALQQMVEVASDEGEGPPGLNCVQKAYQALKAREDKQYGGFGSAPKFPQPVILGFLLKFYARYIGSEMGQSALDMVLVCLRAMNNGGIHDHIGQGFHRYSTDELWHVPHFEKMLYDQAQLACVYLDAYQITHEEIFASVARDILLYVSRDLTDEEGGFYAAEDADSFPLASSEQKKEGAFCVWTEGEISSLLSSPLPSSSLTVADLFCHHYGVKSGGNVPSHKDPHGELSGQNVLIVRGSVEETANHFQLSVPVTVELLSKARDQLAQARRDRPKPLRDNKLVTSWNGLAISAFARGYQVLDEQDYLERALKALILYETSSTFRCLVGSVEVPTERALVC
;
A
#
# COMPACT_ATOMS: atom_id res chain seq x y z
N MET A 1 -6.39 -36.03 -10.57
CA MET A 1 -7.26 -35.75 -11.73
C MET A 1 -8.70 -35.48 -11.29
N ALA A 2 -9.41 -36.37 -10.59
CA ALA A 2 -10.79 -36.13 -10.12
C ALA A 2 -10.95 -34.97 -9.09
N ALA A 3 -9.95 -34.73 -8.22
CA ALA A 3 -9.98 -33.61 -7.25
C ALA A 3 -9.72 -32.22 -7.87
N LEU A 4 -9.13 -32.15 -9.06
CA LEU A 4 -8.92 -30.91 -9.83
C LEU A 4 -10.16 -30.56 -10.66
N GLN A 5 -10.93 -31.56 -11.10
CA GLN A 5 -12.20 -31.36 -11.80
C GLN A 5 -13.30 -30.82 -10.87
N GLN A 6 -13.30 -31.18 -9.58
CA GLN A 6 -14.28 -30.69 -8.60
C GLN A 6 -14.04 -29.24 -8.12
N MET A 7 -12.82 -28.70 -8.28
CA MET A 7 -12.50 -27.30 -7.95
C MET A 7 -12.82 -26.32 -9.09
N VAL A 8 -13.24 -26.82 -10.27
CA VAL A 8 -13.46 -26.03 -11.50
C VAL A 8 -14.88 -26.20 -12.06
N GLU A 9 -15.78 -26.94 -11.41
CA GLU A 9 -17.18 -27.03 -11.86
C GLU A 9 -17.98 -25.74 -11.56
N VAL A 10 -17.63 -24.67 -12.27
CA VAL A 10 -18.61 -23.77 -12.85
C VAL A 10 -19.24 -24.56 -13.99
N ALA A 11 -20.38 -25.20 -13.73
CA ALA A 11 -21.18 -25.75 -14.81
C ALA A 11 -21.71 -24.57 -15.64
N SER A 12 -21.02 -24.28 -16.75
CA SER A 12 -21.55 -23.44 -17.82
C SER A 12 -21.47 -24.23 -19.11
N ASP A 13 -22.63 -24.71 -19.55
CA ASP A 13 -22.99 -24.95 -20.95
C ASP A 13 -24.52 -25.13 -21.06
N GLU A 14 -25.25 -24.59 -22.04
CA GLU A 14 -24.87 -23.83 -23.24
C GLU A 14 -25.78 -22.61 -23.45
N GLY A 15 -25.20 -21.48 -23.90
CA GLY A 15 -25.91 -20.23 -24.21
C GLY A 15 -25.06 -18.98 -23.94
N GLU A 16 -23.84 -18.97 -24.49
CA GLU A 16 -22.79 -17.93 -24.47
C GLU A 16 -23.13 -16.57 -23.83
N GLY A 17 -22.89 -16.46 -22.53
CA GLY A 17 -22.92 -15.20 -21.81
C GLY A 17 -21.85 -15.16 -20.71
N PRO A 18 -21.43 -13.97 -20.25
CA PRO A 18 -20.55 -13.85 -19.10
C PRO A 18 -21.15 -14.55 -17.86
N PRO A 19 -20.33 -14.93 -16.86
CA PRO A 19 -20.80 -15.63 -15.66
C PRO A 19 -22.06 -14.97 -15.06
N GLY A 20 -23.12 -15.75 -14.90
CA GLY A 20 -24.41 -15.24 -14.41
C GLY A 20 -24.37 -14.79 -12.95
N LEU A 21 -25.44 -14.14 -12.49
CA LEU A 21 -25.54 -13.58 -11.12
C LEU A 21 -25.31 -14.62 -10.01
N ASN A 22 -25.63 -15.89 -10.27
CA ASN A 22 -25.37 -16.99 -9.35
C ASN A 22 -23.86 -17.16 -9.07
N CYS A 23 -23.01 -17.03 -10.10
CA CYS A 23 -21.56 -17.09 -9.95
C CYS A 23 -21.04 -15.94 -9.06
N VAL A 24 -21.57 -14.73 -9.26
CA VAL A 24 -21.21 -13.55 -8.45
C VAL A 24 -21.57 -13.76 -6.97
N GLN A 25 -22.76 -14.30 -6.68
CA GLN A 25 -23.17 -14.61 -5.31
C GLN A 25 -22.34 -15.74 -4.70
N LYS A 26 -22.03 -16.80 -5.45
CA LYS A 26 -21.15 -17.88 -4.98
C LYS A 26 -19.75 -17.37 -4.66
N ALA A 27 -19.19 -16.50 -5.49
CA ALA A 27 -17.89 -15.87 -5.25
C ALA A 27 -17.91 -15.05 -3.95
N TYR A 28 -18.95 -14.23 -3.73
CA TYR A 28 -19.12 -13.51 -2.47
C TYR A 28 -19.20 -14.45 -1.26
N GLN A 29 -19.98 -15.53 -1.32
CA GLN A 29 -20.08 -16.48 -0.19
C GLN A 29 -18.74 -17.16 0.12
N ALA A 30 -17.97 -17.52 -0.92
CA ALA A 30 -16.63 -18.09 -0.75
C ALA A 30 -15.64 -17.09 -0.12
N LEU A 31 -15.73 -15.80 -0.48
CA LEU A 31 -14.92 -14.74 0.13
C LEU A 31 -15.33 -14.48 1.58
N LYS A 32 -16.64 -14.40 1.86
CA LYS A 32 -17.17 -14.22 3.21
C LYS A 32 -16.74 -15.33 4.16
N ALA A 33 -16.67 -16.58 3.68
CA ALA A 33 -16.21 -17.71 4.47
C ALA A 33 -14.71 -17.63 4.86
N ARG A 34 -13.93 -16.81 4.14
CA ARG A 34 -12.48 -16.62 4.35
C ARG A 34 -12.14 -15.28 5.00
N GLU A 35 -13.15 -14.48 5.32
CA GLU A 35 -13.01 -13.17 5.96
C GLU A 35 -12.30 -13.30 7.31
N ASP A 36 -11.23 -12.53 7.48
CA ASP A 36 -10.62 -12.29 8.78
C ASP A 36 -11.34 -11.11 9.44
N LYS A 37 -12.32 -11.41 10.29
CA LYS A 37 -13.10 -10.40 11.01
C LYS A 37 -12.31 -9.69 12.11
N GLN A 38 -11.20 -10.27 12.56
CA GLN A 38 -10.45 -9.75 13.68
C GLN A 38 -9.43 -8.71 13.21
N TYR A 39 -8.70 -9.01 12.13
CA TYR A 39 -7.64 -8.16 11.62
C TYR A 39 -7.87 -7.67 10.18
N GLY A 40 -9.05 -7.93 9.59
CA GLY A 40 -9.43 -7.47 8.26
C GLY A 40 -8.72 -8.22 7.12
N GLY A 41 -9.37 -8.34 5.97
CA GLY A 41 -8.82 -9.06 4.80
C GLY A 41 -9.21 -10.54 4.77
N PHE A 42 -8.40 -11.37 4.10
CA PHE A 42 -8.80 -12.74 3.77
C PHE A 42 -7.67 -13.75 3.98
N GLY A 43 -8.00 -14.89 4.62
CA GLY A 43 -7.06 -15.97 4.88
C GLY A 43 -6.14 -15.73 6.08
N SER A 44 -5.09 -16.55 6.20
CA SER A 44 -4.09 -16.50 7.27
C SER A 44 -2.80 -15.82 6.82
N ALA A 45 -1.82 -15.70 7.71
CA ALA A 45 -0.46 -15.27 7.38
C ALA A 45 0.20 -16.22 6.33
N PRO A 46 1.00 -15.70 5.38
CA PRO A 46 1.19 -14.27 5.06
C PRO A 46 -0.06 -13.63 4.43
N LYS A 47 -0.34 -12.36 4.77
CA LYS A 47 -1.51 -11.62 4.27
C LYS A 47 -1.15 -10.65 3.16
N PHE A 48 -1.87 -10.77 2.04
CA PHE A 48 -1.73 -9.94 0.86
C PHE A 48 -2.90 -8.94 0.75
N PRO A 49 -2.67 -7.71 0.26
CA PRO A 49 -3.73 -6.70 0.10
C PRO A 49 -4.91 -7.13 -0.81
N GLN A 50 -4.67 -8.01 -1.79
CA GLN A 50 -5.68 -8.58 -2.69
C GLN A 50 -6.65 -7.53 -3.30
N PRO A 51 -6.14 -6.45 -3.95
CA PRO A 51 -6.97 -5.33 -4.38
C PRO A 51 -8.04 -5.72 -5.41
N VAL A 52 -7.81 -6.76 -6.22
CA VAL A 52 -8.80 -7.30 -7.17
C VAL A 52 -10.04 -7.85 -6.44
N ILE A 53 -9.84 -8.53 -5.31
CA ILE A 53 -10.93 -9.06 -4.47
C ILE A 53 -11.69 -7.91 -3.80
N LEU A 54 -10.97 -6.92 -3.28
CA LEU A 54 -11.59 -5.73 -2.68
C LEU A 54 -12.43 -4.96 -3.72
N GLY A 55 -11.89 -4.74 -4.92
CA GLY A 55 -12.61 -4.09 -6.02
C GLY A 55 -13.83 -4.91 -6.49
N PHE A 56 -13.75 -6.24 -6.47
CA PHE A 56 -14.92 -7.09 -6.70
C PHE A 56 -16.01 -6.87 -5.63
N LEU A 57 -15.65 -6.83 -4.35
CA LEU A 57 -16.60 -6.63 -3.25
C LEU A 57 -17.24 -5.23 -3.27
N LEU A 58 -16.52 -4.18 -3.66
CA LEU A 58 -17.10 -2.84 -3.84
C LEU A 58 -18.13 -2.82 -4.99
N LYS A 59 -17.84 -3.49 -6.10
CA LYS A 59 -18.80 -3.67 -7.21
C LYS A 59 -19.99 -4.54 -6.79
N PHE A 60 -19.76 -5.55 -5.95
CA PHE A 60 -20.81 -6.36 -5.36
C PHE A 60 -21.73 -5.51 -4.47
N TYR A 61 -21.17 -4.69 -3.57
CA TYR A 61 -21.92 -3.72 -2.79
C TYR A 61 -22.79 -2.83 -3.68
N ALA A 62 -22.19 -2.20 -4.70
CA ALA A 62 -22.91 -1.31 -5.62
C ALA A 62 -24.10 -1.99 -6.32
N ARG A 63 -24.03 -3.31 -6.55
CA ARG A 63 -25.13 -4.08 -7.13
C ARG A 63 -26.23 -4.43 -6.14
N TYR A 64 -25.89 -4.59 -4.87
CA TYR A 64 -26.79 -5.07 -3.83
C TYR A 64 -27.01 -4.02 -2.72
N ILE A 65 -26.96 -2.73 -3.09
CA ILE A 65 -27.22 -1.60 -2.19
C ILE A 65 -28.55 -1.80 -1.45
N GLY A 66 -28.55 -1.53 -0.15
CA GLY A 66 -29.72 -1.68 0.72
C GLY A 66 -30.00 -3.11 1.21
N SER A 67 -29.20 -4.10 0.79
CA SER A 67 -29.29 -5.47 1.30
C SER A 67 -28.22 -5.76 2.36
N GLU A 68 -28.48 -6.72 3.24
CA GLU A 68 -27.52 -7.20 4.25
C GLU A 68 -26.25 -7.75 3.60
N MET A 69 -26.37 -8.47 2.47
CA MET A 69 -25.20 -9.00 1.77
C MET A 69 -24.35 -7.90 1.13
N GLY A 70 -24.99 -6.84 0.60
CA GLY A 70 -24.29 -5.68 0.08
C GLY A 70 -23.52 -4.99 1.19
N GLN A 71 -24.18 -4.68 2.31
CA GLN A 71 -23.54 -4.02 3.45
C GLN A 71 -22.38 -4.85 4.01
N SER A 72 -22.58 -6.16 4.19
CA SER A 72 -21.52 -7.07 4.63
C SER A 72 -20.32 -7.10 3.67
N ALA A 73 -20.53 -6.94 2.35
CA ALA A 73 -19.44 -6.81 1.38
C ALA A 73 -18.65 -5.50 1.53
N LEU A 74 -19.34 -4.39 1.77
CA LEU A 74 -18.70 -3.11 2.04
C LEU A 74 -17.89 -3.16 3.33
N ASP A 75 -18.49 -3.67 4.42
CA ASP A 75 -17.83 -3.76 5.74
C ASP A 75 -16.52 -4.57 5.66
N MET A 76 -16.53 -5.71 4.95
CA MET A 76 -15.31 -6.50 4.69
C MET A 76 -14.18 -5.66 4.07
N VAL A 77 -14.52 -4.82 3.10
CA VAL A 77 -13.53 -3.96 2.43
C VAL A 77 -13.05 -2.87 3.37
N LEU A 78 -13.95 -2.14 4.03
CA LEU A 78 -13.58 -1.01 4.89
C LEU A 78 -12.73 -1.45 6.08
N VAL A 79 -13.04 -2.59 6.70
CA VAL A 79 -12.23 -3.16 7.79
C VAL A 79 -10.83 -3.54 7.27
N CYS A 80 -10.74 -4.18 6.10
CA CYS A 80 -9.45 -4.52 5.48
C CYS A 80 -8.60 -3.27 5.19
N LEU A 81 -9.18 -2.26 4.53
CA LEU A 81 -8.48 -1.03 4.17
C LEU A 81 -7.97 -0.28 5.42
N ARG A 82 -8.79 -0.17 6.47
CA ARG A 82 -8.37 0.47 7.73
C ARG A 82 -7.26 -0.31 8.42
N ALA A 83 -7.37 -1.65 8.46
CA ALA A 83 -6.36 -2.50 9.07
C ALA A 83 -5.02 -2.38 8.34
N MET A 84 -5.02 -2.39 7.01
CA MET A 84 -3.81 -2.16 6.22
C MET A 84 -3.25 -0.76 6.42
N ASN A 85 -4.09 0.29 6.36
CA ASN A 85 -3.66 1.67 6.54
C ASN A 85 -2.99 1.91 7.91
N ASN A 86 -3.45 1.23 8.95
CA ASN A 86 -2.90 1.34 10.30
C ASN A 86 -1.77 0.35 10.56
N GLY A 87 -1.59 -0.65 9.70
CA GLY A 87 -0.57 -1.70 9.83
C GLY A 87 0.80 -1.25 9.36
N GLY A 88 1.84 -1.99 9.74
CA GLY A 88 3.20 -1.79 9.25
C GLY A 88 3.41 -2.17 7.78
N ILE A 89 2.41 -2.76 7.12
CA ILE A 89 2.35 -2.87 5.66
C ILE A 89 2.26 -1.49 4.98
N HIS A 90 1.72 -0.48 5.66
CA HIS A 90 1.73 0.90 5.19
C HIS A 90 3.04 1.58 5.64
N ASP A 91 3.81 2.09 4.69
CA ASP A 91 5.01 2.85 5.02
C ASP A 91 4.64 4.25 5.52
N HIS A 92 4.46 4.37 6.83
CA HIS A 92 4.05 5.64 7.45
C HIS A 92 5.04 6.81 7.26
N ILE A 93 6.28 6.58 6.82
CA ILE A 93 7.27 7.64 6.59
C ILE A 93 7.45 7.92 5.10
N GLY A 94 7.58 6.86 4.31
CA GLY A 94 7.87 6.90 2.88
C GLY A 94 6.65 6.73 1.98
N GLN A 95 5.45 6.60 2.54
CA GLN A 95 4.18 6.47 1.82
C GLN A 95 4.08 5.19 0.97
N GLY A 96 2.86 4.83 0.58
CA GLY A 96 2.57 3.62 -0.18
C GLY A 96 2.68 2.33 0.64
N PHE A 97 2.29 1.22 0.02
CA PHE A 97 2.17 -0.08 0.69
C PHE A 97 3.28 -1.05 0.32
N HIS A 98 3.83 -1.76 1.31
CA HIS A 98 4.66 -2.93 1.10
C HIS A 98 3.83 -4.10 0.53
N ARG A 99 4.51 -5.06 -0.09
CA ARG A 99 3.86 -6.08 -0.94
C ARG A 99 2.90 -6.99 -0.19
N TYR A 100 3.29 -7.43 1.00
CA TYR A 100 2.45 -8.25 1.88
C TYR A 100 2.95 -8.19 3.32
N SER A 101 2.13 -8.65 4.26
CA SER A 101 2.50 -8.86 5.66
C SER A 101 2.85 -10.32 5.90
N THR A 102 3.98 -10.60 6.54
CA THR A 102 4.39 -11.95 6.95
C THR A 102 3.55 -12.47 8.12
N ASP A 103 2.82 -11.57 8.80
CA ASP A 103 1.87 -11.89 9.85
C ASP A 103 0.42 -11.54 9.49
N GLU A 104 -0.47 -12.02 10.34
CA GLU A 104 -1.91 -11.84 10.25
C GLU A 104 -2.40 -10.44 10.67
N LEU A 105 -1.55 -9.67 11.35
CA LEU A 105 -1.86 -8.39 11.98
C LEU A 105 -1.63 -7.19 11.06
N TRP A 106 -1.15 -7.44 9.83
CA TRP A 106 -0.62 -6.42 8.93
C TRP A 106 0.60 -5.67 9.51
N HIS A 107 1.34 -6.29 10.43
CA HIS A 107 2.42 -5.60 11.16
C HIS A 107 3.77 -5.75 10.47
N VAL A 108 4.30 -6.96 10.28
CA VAL A 108 5.65 -7.17 9.71
C VAL A 108 5.55 -7.33 8.20
N PRO A 109 6.00 -6.35 7.38
CA PRO A 109 5.92 -6.46 5.94
C PRO A 109 7.06 -7.30 5.35
N HIS A 110 6.81 -7.82 4.15
CA HIS A 110 7.88 -8.00 3.17
C HIS A 110 8.08 -6.67 2.43
N PHE A 111 9.22 -6.02 2.60
CA PHE A 111 9.36 -4.57 2.39
C PHE A 111 9.36 -4.10 0.92
N GLU A 112 9.39 -5.03 -0.03
CA GLU A 112 9.25 -4.72 -1.46
C GLU A 112 7.97 -3.91 -1.73
N LYS A 113 8.02 -2.97 -2.68
CA LYS A 113 6.86 -2.19 -3.12
C LYS A 113 6.70 -2.33 -4.63
N MET A 114 5.57 -2.88 -5.05
CA MET A 114 5.29 -3.18 -6.45
C MET A 114 4.35 -2.13 -7.06
N LEU A 115 4.64 -1.65 -8.28
CA LEU A 115 3.82 -0.66 -8.97
C LEU A 115 2.36 -1.10 -9.12
N TYR A 116 2.13 -2.35 -9.51
CA TYR A 116 0.77 -2.86 -9.72
C TYR A 116 -0.04 -2.92 -8.43
N ASP A 117 0.60 -3.17 -7.28
CA ASP A 117 -0.07 -3.17 -5.98
C ASP A 117 -0.48 -1.75 -5.60
N GLN A 118 0.43 -0.77 -5.74
CA GLN A 118 0.12 0.65 -5.52
C GLN A 118 -1.04 1.11 -6.40
N ALA A 119 -0.95 0.91 -7.71
CA ALA A 119 -1.94 1.39 -8.67
C ALA A 119 -3.35 0.82 -8.41
N GLN A 120 -3.43 -0.48 -8.12
CA GLN A 120 -4.70 -1.12 -7.85
C GLN A 120 -5.25 -0.72 -6.48
N LEU A 121 -4.42 -0.60 -5.45
CA LEU A 121 -4.85 -0.12 -4.12
C LEU A 121 -5.37 1.32 -4.18
N ALA A 122 -4.67 2.22 -4.88
CA ALA A 122 -5.13 3.59 -5.07
C ALA A 122 -6.57 3.61 -5.63
N CYS A 123 -6.86 2.79 -6.64
CA CYS A 123 -8.21 2.69 -7.20
C CYS A 123 -9.25 2.20 -6.18
N VAL A 124 -8.91 1.19 -5.37
CA VAL A 124 -9.82 0.65 -4.34
C VAL A 124 -10.09 1.67 -3.24
N TYR A 125 -9.07 2.43 -2.81
CA TYR A 125 -9.23 3.52 -1.85
C TYR A 125 -10.08 4.67 -2.41
N LEU A 126 -9.90 5.03 -3.69
CA LEU A 126 -10.76 6.01 -4.36
C LEU A 126 -12.21 5.52 -4.43
N ASP A 127 -12.45 4.25 -4.78
CA ASP A 127 -13.80 3.66 -4.77
C ASP A 127 -14.43 3.71 -3.37
N ALA A 128 -13.68 3.35 -2.33
CA ALA A 128 -14.13 3.43 -0.94
C ALA A 128 -14.47 4.87 -0.52
N TYR A 129 -13.65 5.86 -0.93
CA TYR A 129 -13.94 7.27 -0.71
C TYR A 129 -15.23 7.71 -1.41
N GLN A 130 -15.43 7.36 -2.68
CA GLN A 130 -16.65 7.73 -3.41
C GLN A 130 -17.92 7.13 -2.80
N ILE A 131 -17.83 5.94 -2.19
CA ILE A 131 -18.96 5.26 -1.53
C ILE A 131 -19.26 5.86 -0.15
N THR A 132 -18.22 6.15 0.63
CA THR A 132 -18.36 6.48 2.06
C THR A 132 -18.24 7.97 2.38
N HIS A 133 -17.58 8.74 1.50
CA HIS A 133 -17.12 10.10 1.72
C HIS A 133 -16.20 10.29 2.93
N GLU A 134 -15.57 9.21 3.41
CA GLU A 134 -14.63 9.29 4.52
C GLU A 134 -13.24 9.71 4.02
N GLU A 135 -12.79 10.89 4.44
CA GLU A 135 -11.55 11.53 3.99
C GLU A 135 -10.28 10.70 4.21
N ILE A 136 -10.30 9.74 5.13
CA ILE A 136 -9.16 8.82 5.32
C ILE A 136 -8.85 8.05 4.03
N PHE A 137 -9.87 7.61 3.28
CA PHE A 137 -9.66 6.82 2.06
C PHE A 137 -9.10 7.68 0.93
N ALA A 138 -9.57 8.94 0.79
CA ALA A 138 -8.99 9.90 -0.14
C ALA A 138 -7.53 10.22 0.24
N SER A 139 -7.26 10.42 1.52
CA SER A 139 -5.91 10.70 2.02
C SER A 139 -4.93 9.56 1.72
N VAL A 140 -5.37 8.30 1.87
CA VAL A 140 -4.54 7.14 1.53
C VAL A 140 -4.35 6.98 0.02
N ALA A 141 -5.36 7.31 -0.80
CA ALA A 141 -5.17 7.33 -2.25
C ALA A 141 -4.10 8.37 -2.66
N ARG A 142 -4.12 9.57 -2.07
CA ARG A 142 -3.10 10.61 -2.27
C ARG A 142 -1.71 10.13 -1.82
N ASP A 143 -1.64 9.48 -0.66
CA ASP A 143 -0.42 8.90 -0.11
C ASP A 143 0.24 7.93 -1.11
N ILE A 144 -0.54 6.99 -1.64
CA ILE A 144 -0.08 6.03 -2.64
C ILE A 144 0.39 6.74 -3.93
N LEU A 145 -0.42 7.65 -4.46
CA LEU A 145 -0.09 8.35 -5.71
C LEU A 145 1.14 9.27 -5.56
N LEU A 146 1.35 9.84 -4.38
CA LEU A 146 2.53 10.61 -4.05
C LEU A 146 3.78 9.73 -4.06
N TYR A 147 3.74 8.54 -3.45
CA TYR A 147 4.84 7.56 -3.52
C TYR A 147 5.17 7.19 -4.96
N VAL A 148 4.16 6.83 -5.77
CA VAL A 148 4.38 6.44 -7.17
C VAL A 148 4.98 7.60 -7.98
N SER A 149 4.47 8.82 -7.80
CA SER A 149 4.96 10.03 -8.49
C SER A 149 6.39 10.37 -8.10
N ARG A 150 6.77 10.19 -6.82
CA ARG A 150 8.08 10.57 -6.29
C ARG A 150 9.15 9.51 -6.54
N ASP A 151 8.84 8.24 -6.31
CA ASP A 151 9.87 7.19 -6.19
C ASP A 151 9.89 6.21 -7.37
N LEU A 152 8.72 5.93 -7.95
CA LEU A 152 8.55 4.98 -9.06
C LEU A 152 8.36 5.66 -10.43
N THR A 153 8.63 6.95 -10.56
CA THR A 153 8.51 7.65 -11.84
C THR A 153 9.87 7.83 -12.51
N ASP A 154 9.91 7.51 -13.80
CA ASP A 154 11.03 7.74 -14.70
C ASP A 154 11.07 9.21 -15.19
N GLU A 155 12.26 9.69 -15.57
CA GLU A 155 12.46 11.06 -16.06
C GLU A 155 11.60 11.37 -17.31
N GLU A 156 11.41 10.37 -18.18
CA GLU A 156 10.60 10.47 -19.40
C GLU A 156 9.10 10.32 -19.12
N GLY A 157 8.72 9.91 -17.90
CA GLY A 157 7.35 9.93 -17.39
C GLY A 157 6.69 8.58 -17.22
N GLY A 158 7.31 7.48 -17.65
CA GLY A 158 6.85 6.13 -17.34
C GLY A 158 7.04 5.78 -15.87
N PHE A 159 6.54 4.61 -15.47
CA PHE A 159 6.62 4.11 -14.10
C PHE A 159 7.47 2.84 -14.00
N TYR A 160 8.42 2.85 -13.08
CA TYR A 160 9.25 1.71 -12.71
C TYR A 160 8.43 0.61 -12.04
N ALA A 161 8.86 -0.64 -12.23
CA ALA A 161 8.12 -1.83 -11.84
C ALA A 161 8.03 -2.01 -10.31
N ALA A 162 9.12 -1.73 -9.58
CA ALA A 162 9.20 -1.97 -8.15
C ALA A 162 10.34 -1.22 -7.44
N GLU A 163 10.26 -1.21 -6.12
CA GLU A 163 11.35 -0.93 -5.18
C GLU A 163 11.63 -2.21 -4.36
N ASP A 164 12.89 -2.61 -4.30
CA ASP A 164 13.39 -3.83 -3.64
C ASP A 164 13.18 -3.78 -2.12
N ALA A 165 13.11 -4.95 -1.48
CA ALA A 165 12.99 -5.05 -0.02
C ALA A 165 14.35 -4.81 0.69
N ASP A 166 15.44 -5.17 0.01
CA ASP A 166 16.79 -5.17 0.58
C ASP A 166 17.53 -3.85 0.38
N SER A 167 18.15 -3.37 1.45
CA SER A 167 19.01 -2.18 1.44
C SER A 167 20.18 -2.33 2.41
N PHE A 168 21.22 -1.53 2.23
CA PHE A 168 22.32 -1.50 3.18
C PHE A 168 21.90 -0.72 4.43
N PRO A 169 22.06 -1.28 5.65
CA PRO A 169 21.75 -0.55 6.88
C PRO A 169 22.56 0.74 7.06
N LEU A 170 23.84 0.70 6.66
CA LEU A 170 24.75 1.84 6.64
C LEU A 170 25.50 1.87 5.31
N ALA A 171 25.96 3.04 4.88
CA ALA A 171 26.75 3.18 3.65
C ALA A 171 28.04 2.34 3.66
N SER A 172 28.56 2.01 4.84
CA SER A 172 29.74 1.15 5.04
C SER A 172 29.41 -0.34 5.21
N SER A 173 28.14 -0.74 5.17
CA SER A 173 27.75 -2.15 5.31
C SER A 173 28.13 -2.95 4.07
N GLU A 174 28.61 -4.19 4.27
CA GLU A 174 28.96 -5.10 3.16
C GLU A 174 27.79 -5.98 2.73
N GLN A 175 26.76 -6.11 3.57
CA GLN A 175 25.58 -6.93 3.34
C GLN A 175 24.32 -6.08 3.46
N LYS A 176 23.38 -6.33 2.55
CA LYS A 176 22.03 -5.79 2.64
C LYS A 176 21.22 -6.59 3.68
N LYS A 177 20.15 -5.97 4.16
CA LYS A 177 19.14 -6.59 5.01
C LYS A 177 17.75 -6.15 4.54
N GLU A 178 16.77 -7.03 4.73
CA GLU A 178 15.39 -6.73 4.40
C GLU A 178 14.88 -5.59 5.30
N GLY A 179 14.24 -4.58 4.70
CA GLY A 179 13.58 -3.49 5.42
C GLY A 179 14.51 -2.47 6.09
N ALA A 180 15.84 -2.60 5.97
CA ALA A 180 16.81 -1.72 6.64
C ALA A 180 16.59 -0.21 6.37
N PHE A 181 16.11 0.14 5.18
CA PHE A 181 15.74 1.50 4.82
C PHE A 181 14.53 2.05 5.60
N CYS A 182 13.58 1.18 5.96
CA CYS A 182 12.25 1.54 6.47
C CYS A 182 12.12 1.48 7.99
N VAL A 183 12.93 0.66 8.67
CA VAL A 183 12.80 0.39 10.10
C VAL A 183 13.63 1.34 10.98
N TRP A 184 13.30 1.39 12.26
CA TRP A 184 13.90 2.34 13.21
C TRP A 184 14.21 1.70 14.55
N THR A 185 15.33 2.07 15.15
CA THR A 185 15.53 1.87 16.58
C THR A 185 14.78 2.95 17.37
N GLU A 186 14.38 2.64 18.61
CA GLU A 186 13.78 3.64 19.49
C GLU A 186 14.76 4.79 19.78
N GLY A 187 16.05 4.48 19.94
CA GLY A 187 17.09 5.49 20.17
C GLY A 187 17.25 6.49 19.02
N GLU A 188 17.12 6.05 17.76
CA GLU A 188 17.10 6.98 16.60
C GLU A 188 15.91 7.92 16.66
N ILE A 189 14.72 7.40 16.96
CA ILE A 189 13.49 8.21 17.06
C ILE A 189 13.62 9.23 18.20
N SER A 190 14.10 8.79 19.36
CA SER A 190 14.32 9.65 20.53
C SER A 190 15.36 10.74 20.28
N SER A 191 16.41 10.46 19.50
CA SER A 191 17.39 11.46 19.11
C SER A 191 16.82 12.50 18.15
N LEU A 192 16.07 12.06 17.13
CA LEU A 192 15.49 12.94 16.10
C LEU A 192 14.33 13.80 16.65
N LEU A 193 13.49 13.24 17.51
CA LEU A 193 12.24 13.85 17.98
C LEU A 193 12.33 14.38 19.44
N SER A 194 13.50 14.90 19.82
CA SER A 194 13.80 15.32 21.20
C SER A 194 13.12 16.61 21.67
N SER A 195 12.32 17.26 20.82
CA SER A 195 11.60 18.48 21.19
C SER A 195 10.57 18.20 22.29
N PRO A 196 10.40 19.08 23.29
CA PRO A 196 9.45 18.87 24.39
C PRO A 196 8.00 18.97 23.90
N LEU A 197 7.10 18.20 24.51
CA LEU A 197 5.66 18.40 24.36
C LEU A 197 5.22 19.67 25.12
N PRO A 198 4.14 20.34 24.68
CA PRO A 198 3.58 21.47 25.41
C PRO A 198 3.26 21.11 26.87
N SER A 199 3.77 21.89 27.82
CA SER A 199 3.45 21.77 29.25
C SER A 199 3.73 20.38 29.87
N SER A 200 4.69 19.63 29.33
CA SER A 200 5.07 18.30 29.82
C SER A 200 6.58 18.13 29.88
N SER A 201 7.05 17.22 30.73
CA SER A 201 8.46 16.77 30.73
C SER A 201 8.76 15.73 29.64
N LEU A 202 7.73 15.28 28.92
CA LEU A 202 7.82 14.34 27.81
C LEU A 202 8.17 15.05 26.51
N THR A 203 8.58 14.27 25.52
CA THR A 203 9.03 14.72 24.20
C THR A 203 8.09 14.29 23.09
N VAL A 204 8.27 14.85 21.90
CA VAL A 204 7.58 14.40 20.68
C VAL A 204 7.89 12.93 20.39
N ALA A 205 9.09 12.45 20.75
CA ALA A 205 9.45 11.04 20.63
C ALA A 205 8.54 10.14 21.48
N ASP A 206 8.22 10.51 22.73
CA ASP A 206 7.33 9.73 23.59
C ASP A 206 5.94 9.58 22.96
N LEU A 207 5.41 10.68 22.43
CA LEU A 207 4.12 10.70 21.71
C LEU A 207 4.15 9.84 20.47
N PHE A 208 5.20 9.96 19.66
CA PHE A 208 5.38 9.20 18.43
C PHE A 208 5.52 7.69 18.70
N CYS A 209 6.35 7.33 19.68
CA CYS A 209 6.59 5.95 20.08
C CYS A 209 5.32 5.28 20.58
N HIS A 210 4.50 5.98 21.36
CA HIS A 210 3.20 5.49 21.78
C HIS A 210 2.28 5.24 20.57
N HIS A 211 2.14 6.24 19.70
CA HIS A 211 1.22 6.18 18.56
C HIS A 211 1.60 5.07 17.56
N TYR A 212 2.89 4.89 17.29
CA TYR A 212 3.40 3.91 16.30
C TYR A 212 3.90 2.59 16.92
N GLY A 213 3.62 2.35 18.20
CA GLY A 213 3.95 1.10 18.87
C GLY A 213 5.45 0.77 18.90
N VAL A 214 6.30 1.79 19.00
CA VAL A 214 7.76 1.66 19.07
C VAL A 214 8.16 1.16 20.47
N LYS A 215 9.14 0.27 20.52
CA LYS A 215 9.66 -0.33 21.75
C LYS A 215 11.19 -0.25 21.76
N SER A 216 11.76 -0.09 22.95
CA SER A 216 13.21 0.00 23.16
C SER A 216 13.98 -1.22 22.62
N GLY A 217 13.41 -2.43 22.73
CA GLY A 217 13.99 -3.67 22.19
C GLY A 217 13.53 -4.06 20.79
N GLY A 218 12.87 -3.15 20.06
CA GLY A 218 12.18 -3.46 18.82
C GLY A 218 10.78 -4.05 19.04
N ASN A 219 9.96 -4.00 18.00
CA ASN A 219 8.57 -4.47 18.06
C ASN A 219 8.28 -5.69 17.17
N VAL A 220 9.27 -6.19 16.43
CA VAL A 220 9.17 -7.40 15.61
C VAL A 220 9.43 -8.65 16.46
N PRO A 221 8.47 -9.61 16.54
CA PRO A 221 8.71 -10.86 17.24
C PRO A 221 9.77 -11.71 16.55
N SER A 222 10.68 -12.32 17.32
CA SER A 222 11.77 -13.15 16.77
C SER A 222 11.31 -14.29 15.86
N HIS A 223 10.15 -14.89 16.12
CA HIS A 223 9.59 -15.96 15.27
C HIS A 223 9.02 -15.45 13.93
N LYS A 224 8.85 -14.14 13.76
CA LYS A 224 8.47 -13.48 12.50
C LYS A 224 9.68 -12.87 11.76
N ASP A 225 10.87 -12.99 12.34
CA ASP A 225 12.15 -12.56 11.77
C ASP A 225 13.15 -13.72 11.80
N PRO A 226 12.95 -14.75 10.95
CA PRO A 226 13.75 -15.98 10.98
C PRO A 226 15.23 -15.74 10.67
N HIS A 227 15.57 -14.63 10.02
CA HIS A 227 16.94 -14.26 9.64
C HIS A 227 17.59 -13.29 10.65
N GLY A 228 16.84 -12.79 11.63
CA GLY A 228 17.35 -11.87 12.66
C GLY A 228 17.70 -10.48 12.12
N GLU A 229 17.13 -10.09 10.99
CA GLU A 229 17.46 -8.85 10.29
C GLU A 229 16.81 -7.62 10.93
N LEU A 230 15.69 -7.84 11.62
CA LEU A 230 14.86 -6.84 12.29
C LEU A 230 15.01 -6.85 13.81
N SER A 231 16.00 -7.57 14.35
CA SER A 231 16.28 -7.59 15.78
C SER A 231 16.61 -6.19 16.32
N GLY A 232 15.89 -5.76 17.36
CA GLY A 232 16.01 -4.41 17.92
C GLY A 232 15.37 -3.31 17.09
N GLN A 233 14.77 -3.65 15.94
CA GLN A 233 14.14 -2.71 15.03
C GLN A 233 12.64 -2.60 15.28
N ASN A 234 12.08 -1.45 14.93
CA ASN A 234 10.66 -1.18 14.99
C ASN A 234 10.12 -0.98 13.57
N VAL A 235 9.07 -1.74 13.26
CA VAL A 235 8.17 -1.46 12.15
C VAL A 235 7.04 -0.61 12.71
N LEU A 236 6.88 0.59 12.20
CA LEU A 236 5.85 1.51 12.67
C LEU A 236 4.48 0.93 12.39
N ILE A 237 3.62 0.90 13.40
CA ILE A 237 2.24 0.42 13.30
C ILE A 237 1.37 1.27 14.21
N VAL A 238 0.28 1.82 13.68
CA VAL A 238 -0.62 2.66 14.48
C VAL A 238 -1.29 1.82 15.57
N ARG A 239 -1.12 2.23 16.83
CA ARG A 239 -1.76 1.64 18.01
C ARG A 239 -2.82 2.59 18.53
N GLY A 240 -4.08 2.17 18.40
CA GLY A 240 -5.23 2.98 18.78
C GLY A 240 -5.53 4.10 17.78
N SER A 241 -6.24 5.12 18.22
CA SER A 241 -6.59 6.28 17.42
C SER A 241 -5.77 7.53 17.80
N VAL A 242 -5.84 8.56 16.95
CA VAL A 242 -5.23 9.86 17.26
C VAL A 242 -5.91 10.52 18.47
N GLU A 243 -7.21 10.32 18.64
CA GLU A 243 -7.99 10.76 19.80
C GLU A 243 -7.52 10.06 21.08
N GLU A 244 -7.29 8.74 21.03
CA GLU A 244 -6.75 7.98 22.16
C GLU A 244 -5.34 8.46 22.52
N THR A 245 -4.50 8.71 21.52
CA THR A 245 -3.15 9.27 21.70
C THR A 245 -3.23 10.66 22.33
N ALA A 246 -4.10 11.54 21.81
CA ALA A 246 -4.28 12.89 22.34
C ALA A 246 -4.74 12.87 23.81
N ASN A 247 -5.69 11.99 24.14
CA ASN A 247 -6.15 11.80 25.50
C ASN A 247 -5.04 11.30 26.44
N HIS A 248 -4.21 10.35 26.00
CA HIS A 248 -3.10 9.82 26.79
C HIS A 248 -2.08 10.91 27.19
N PHE A 249 -1.75 11.79 26.25
CA PHE A 249 -0.78 12.88 26.47
C PHE A 249 -1.43 14.20 26.92
N GLN A 250 -2.75 14.22 27.16
CA GLN A 250 -3.51 15.41 27.56
C GLN A 250 -3.37 16.59 26.58
N LEU A 251 -3.35 16.28 25.29
CA LEU A 251 -3.29 17.24 24.20
C LEU A 251 -4.64 17.32 23.48
N SER A 252 -4.86 18.40 22.74
CA SER A 252 -5.99 18.45 21.79
C SER A 252 -5.67 17.63 20.54
N VAL A 253 -6.70 17.04 19.92
CA VAL A 253 -6.55 16.27 18.68
C VAL A 253 -5.81 17.06 17.58
N PRO A 254 -6.13 18.34 17.30
CA PRO A 254 -5.40 19.12 16.28
C PRO A 254 -3.90 19.25 16.56
N VAL A 255 -3.53 19.47 17.83
CA VAL A 255 -2.11 19.57 18.24
C VAL A 255 -1.41 18.22 18.05
N THR A 256 -2.05 17.12 18.44
CA THR A 256 -1.50 15.76 18.25
C THR A 256 -1.28 15.44 16.77
N VAL A 257 -2.24 15.75 15.91
CA VAL A 257 -2.11 15.58 14.44
C VAL A 257 -0.91 16.37 13.90
N GLU A 258 -0.77 17.63 14.30
CA GLU A 258 0.33 18.49 13.86
C GLU A 258 1.69 17.95 14.31
N LEU A 259 1.81 17.53 15.57
CA LEU A 259 3.05 16.95 16.12
C LEU A 259 3.43 15.66 15.42
N LEU A 260 2.47 14.75 15.18
CA LEU A 260 2.72 13.51 14.45
C LEU A 260 3.13 13.77 13.00
N SER A 261 2.51 14.75 12.34
CA SER A 261 2.89 15.15 10.97
C SER A 261 4.33 15.67 10.92
N LYS A 262 4.69 16.60 11.79
CA LYS A 262 6.05 17.15 11.88
C LYS A 262 7.07 16.06 12.20
N ALA A 263 6.72 15.12 13.08
CA ALA A 263 7.57 13.98 13.40
C ALA A 263 7.82 13.10 12.17
N ARG A 264 6.77 12.74 11.41
CA ARG A 264 6.93 12.00 10.14
C ARG A 264 7.83 12.74 9.16
N ASP A 265 7.69 14.06 9.04
CA ASP A 265 8.53 14.87 8.15
C ASP A 265 10.01 14.86 8.55
N GLN A 266 10.30 14.93 9.86
CA GLN A 266 11.66 14.83 10.38
C GLN A 266 12.27 13.44 10.15
N LEU A 267 11.50 12.37 10.35
CA LEU A 267 11.93 11.01 10.03
C LEU A 267 12.13 10.82 8.53
N ALA A 268 11.24 11.39 7.69
CA ALA A 268 11.39 11.34 6.24
C ALA A 268 12.64 12.11 5.76
N GLN A 269 13.00 13.22 6.41
CA GLN A 269 14.27 13.91 6.20
C GLN A 269 15.46 13.02 6.53
N ALA A 270 15.51 12.45 7.73
CA ALA A 270 16.60 11.58 8.14
C ALA A 270 16.73 10.32 7.27
N ARG A 271 15.60 9.73 6.85
CA ARG A 271 15.59 8.53 5.99
C ARG A 271 16.16 8.79 4.60
N ARG A 272 16.10 10.01 4.07
CA ARG A 272 16.65 10.33 2.74
C ARG A 272 18.16 10.11 2.64
N ASP A 273 18.86 10.18 3.75
CA ASP A 273 20.32 9.99 3.81
C ASP A 273 20.73 8.51 3.97
N ARG A 274 19.76 7.60 4.14
CA ARG A 274 20.01 6.15 4.22
C ARG A 274 20.27 5.56 2.83
N PRO A 275 21.07 4.49 2.71
CA PRO A 275 21.20 3.75 1.46
C PRO A 275 19.83 3.28 0.97
N LYS A 276 19.43 3.76 -0.21
CA LYS A 276 18.12 3.43 -0.78
C LYS A 276 18.08 1.98 -1.27
N PRO A 277 16.91 1.32 -1.22
CA PRO A 277 16.70 0.07 -1.92
C PRO A 277 16.90 0.26 -3.43
N LEU A 278 17.19 -0.84 -4.13
CA LEU A 278 17.26 -0.80 -5.58
C LEU A 278 15.86 -0.62 -6.16
N ARG A 279 15.77 0.05 -7.31
CA ARG A 279 14.53 0.13 -8.09
C ARG A 279 14.64 -0.83 -9.26
N ASP A 280 13.61 -1.66 -9.48
CA ASP A 280 13.46 -2.37 -10.75
C ASP A 280 12.94 -1.37 -11.78
N ASN A 281 13.86 -0.86 -12.60
CA ASN A 281 13.59 0.20 -13.56
C ASN A 281 12.88 -0.27 -14.84
N LYS A 282 12.41 -1.52 -14.89
CA LYS A 282 11.59 -2.00 -16.02
C LYS A 282 10.30 -1.19 -16.12
N LEU A 283 9.95 -0.84 -17.35
CA LEU A 283 8.67 -0.23 -17.69
C LEU A 283 7.73 -1.32 -18.23
N VAL A 284 7.07 -2.04 -17.33
CA VAL A 284 6.12 -3.10 -17.71
C VAL A 284 4.82 -2.45 -18.20
N THR A 285 4.46 -2.71 -19.45
CA THR A 285 3.34 -2.03 -20.14
C THR A 285 2.03 -2.21 -19.39
N SER A 286 1.68 -3.44 -19.05
CA SER A 286 0.43 -3.73 -18.33
C SER A 286 0.35 -3.03 -16.97
N TRP A 287 1.47 -2.93 -16.24
CA TRP A 287 1.51 -2.27 -14.92
C TRP A 287 1.48 -0.75 -15.03
N ASN A 288 2.13 -0.20 -16.07
CA ASN A 288 2.01 1.21 -16.40
C ASN A 288 0.58 1.58 -16.79
N GLY A 289 -0.12 0.72 -17.53
CA GLY A 289 -1.55 0.90 -17.81
C GLY A 289 -2.41 0.98 -16.55
N LEU A 290 -2.11 0.16 -15.54
CA LEU A 290 -2.76 0.25 -14.22
C LEU A 290 -2.43 1.57 -13.51
N ALA A 291 -1.16 1.99 -13.51
CA ALA A 291 -0.74 3.24 -12.87
C ALA A 291 -1.34 4.49 -13.55
N ILE A 292 -1.33 4.55 -14.88
CA ILE A 292 -1.99 5.60 -15.68
C ILE A 292 -3.48 5.65 -15.32
N SER A 293 -4.13 4.49 -15.25
CA SER A 293 -5.54 4.42 -14.84
C SER A 293 -5.75 4.95 -13.43
N ALA A 294 -4.87 4.62 -12.48
CA ALA A 294 -4.96 5.09 -11.10
C ALA A 294 -4.81 6.62 -11.00
N PHE A 295 -3.86 7.23 -11.72
CA PHE A 295 -3.71 8.69 -11.76
C PHE A 295 -4.90 9.38 -12.45
N ALA A 296 -5.37 8.84 -13.58
CA ALA A 296 -6.55 9.38 -14.26
C ALA A 296 -7.80 9.33 -13.38
N ARG A 297 -7.99 8.23 -12.64
CA ARG A 297 -9.05 8.10 -11.63
C ARG A 297 -8.84 9.06 -10.46
N GLY A 298 -7.59 9.22 -9.99
CA GLY A 298 -7.24 10.20 -8.95
C GLY A 298 -7.69 11.60 -9.32
N TYR A 299 -7.42 12.05 -10.55
CA TYR A 299 -7.94 13.32 -11.06
C TYR A 299 -9.47 13.37 -11.07
N GLN A 300 -10.13 12.35 -11.63
CA GLN A 300 -11.61 12.33 -11.72
C GLN A 300 -12.32 12.40 -10.37
N VAL A 301 -11.71 11.82 -9.32
CA VAL A 301 -12.33 11.70 -7.99
C VAL A 301 -11.92 12.82 -7.05
N LEU A 302 -10.66 13.28 -7.13
CA LEU A 302 -10.07 14.23 -6.18
C LEU A 302 -9.87 15.64 -6.76
N ASP A 303 -10.07 15.82 -8.08
CA ASP A 303 -9.93 17.10 -8.79
C ASP A 303 -8.51 17.72 -8.69
N GLU A 304 -7.48 16.86 -8.67
CA GLU A 304 -6.08 17.28 -8.57
C GLU A 304 -5.39 17.22 -9.94
N GLN A 305 -5.12 18.40 -10.51
CA GLN A 305 -4.60 18.55 -11.87
C GLN A 305 -3.27 17.82 -12.11
N ASP A 306 -2.38 17.79 -11.11
CA ASP A 306 -1.09 17.09 -11.18
C ASP A 306 -1.24 15.60 -11.54
N TYR A 307 -2.35 14.96 -11.13
CA TYR A 307 -2.61 13.56 -11.47
C TYR A 307 -2.95 13.39 -12.96
N LEU A 308 -3.72 14.32 -13.54
CA LEU A 308 -4.01 14.29 -14.98
C LEU A 308 -2.72 14.49 -15.79
N GLU A 309 -1.91 15.47 -15.41
CA GLU A 309 -0.63 15.76 -16.07
C GLU A 309 0.30 14.54 -16.01
N ARG A 310 0.37 13.88 -14.85
CA ARG A 310 1.16 12.66 -14.67
C ARG A 310 0.67 11.52 -15.57
N ALA A 311 -0.64 11.27 -15.61
CA ALA A 311 -1.23 10.24 -16.46
C ALA A 311 -0.95 10.48 -17.95
N LEU A 312 -1.11 11.73 -18.40
CA LEU A 312 -0.85 12.12 -19.79
C LEU A 312 0.63 11.99 -20.16
N LYS A 313 1.54 12.42 -19.28
CA LYS A 313 2.98 12.31 -19.53
C LYS A 313 3.39 10.83 -19.72
N ALA A 314 2.91 9.94 -18.86
CA ALA A 314 3.16 8.51 -18.98
C ALA A 314 2.55 7.93 -20.28
N LEU A 315 1.31 8.31 -20.63
CA LEU A 315 0.66 7.86 -21.87
C LEU A 315 1.44 8.28 -23.13
N ILE A 316 1.89 9.54 -23.19
CA ILE A 316 2.65 10.09 -24.32
C ILE A 316 3.95 9.31 -24.55
N LEU A 317 4.63 8.88 -23.48
CA LEU A 317 5.83 8.03 -23.60
C LEU A 317 5.54 6.76 -24.41
N TYR A 318 4.40 6.10 -24.15
CA TYR A 318 4.01 4.90 -24.86
C TYR A 318 3.55 5.16 -26.31
N GLU A 319 2.91 6.31 -26.60
CA GLU A 319 2.51 6.67 -27.98
C GLU A 319 3.71 7.07 -28.87
N THR A 320 4.72 7.67 -28.27
CA THR A 320 5.89 8.23 -28.97
C THR A 320 7.07 7.26 -29.02
N SER A 321 7.14 6.28 -28.13
CA SER A 321 8.17 5.25 -28.16
C SER A 321 8.08 4.38 -29.42
N SER A 322 9.17 4.35 -30.19
CA SER A 322 9.30 3.52 -31.39
C SER A 322 9.08 2.03 -31.13
N THR A 323 9.36 1.57 -29.91
CA THR A 323 9.18 0.18 -29.49
C THR A 323 7.71 -0.20 -29.37
N PHE A 324 6.83 0.74 -28.97
CA PHE A 324 5.39 0.48 -28.89
C PHE A 324 4.73 0.46 -30.27
N ARG A 325 5.20 1.31 -31.19
CA ARG A 325 4.74 1.29 -32.60
C ARG A 325 5.01 -0.06 -33.28
N CYS A 326 6.00 -0.83 -32.83
CA CYS A 326 6.28 -2.17 -33.34
C CYS A 326 5.17 -3.19 -32.99
N LEU A 327 4.47 -3.03 -31.84
CA LEU A 327 3.34 -3.89 -31.46
C LEU A 327 2.05 -3.60 -32.25
N VAL A 328 1.94 -2.41 -32.84
CA VAL A 328 0.77 -1.98 -33.64
C VAL A 328 1.05 -1.99 -35.15
N GLY A 329 2.23 -2.46 -35.56
CA GLY A 329 2.58 -2.69 -36.96
C GLY A 329 3.72 -1.79 -37.47
N SER A 330 4.79 -2.47 -37.89
CA SER A 330 5.91 -2.03 -38.74
C SER A 330 6.90 -1.01 -38.15
N VAL A 331 8.07 -1.51 -37.71
CA VAL A 331 9.44 -1.18 -38.18
C VAL A 331 10.48 -1.68 -37.13
N GLU A 332 11.54 -2.33 -37.58
CA GLU A 332 12.68 -2.75 -36.75
C GLU A 332 13.67 -1.59 -36.47
N VAL A 333 14.06 -1.37 -35.20
CA VAL A 333 15.18 -0.47 -34.80
C VAL A 333 15.82 -1.01 -33.49
N PRO A 334 17.13 -0.81 -33.22
CA PRO A 334 17.92 -1.66 -32.35
C PRO A 334 17.88 -1.31 -30.85
N THR A 335 18.34 -2.29 -30.07
CA THR A 335 18.34 -2.46 -28.61
C THR A 335 19.14 -1.43 -27.80
N GLU A 336 18.51 -0.89 -26.74
CA GLU A 336 19.15 -0.66 -25.42
C GLU A 336 18.17 -0.48 -24.22
N ARG A 337 16.85 -0.42 -24.42
CA ARG A 337 15.86 -0.42 -23.31
C ARG A 337 14.71 -1.41 -23.56
N ALA A 338 14.53 -2.37 -22.65
CA ALA A 338 13.48 -3.38 -22.76
C ALA A 338 12.17 -2.85 -22.16
N LEU A 339 11.26 -2.39 -23.02
CA LEU A 339 9.84 -2.37 -22.71
C LEU A 339 9.38 -3.82 -22.63
N VAL A 340 8.82 -4.22 -21.48
CA VAL A 340 8.30 -5.56 -21.28
C VAL A 340 6.78 -5.49 -21.43
N CYS A 341 6.23 -6.31 -22.34
CA CYS A 341 4.78 -6.43 -22.53
C CYS A 341 4.09 -7.01 -21.29
#